data_AF-A0A3M1V2F5-F1
#
_entry.id   AF-A0A3M1V2F5-F1
#
_cell.length_a   1.000
_cell.length_b   1.000
_cell.length_c   1.000
_cell.angle_alpha   90.00
_cell.angle_beta   90.00
_cell.angle_gamma   90.00
#
_symmetry.space_group_name_H-M   'P 1'
#
loop_
_entity.id
_entity.type
_entity.pdbx_description
1 polymer ?
#
loop_
_entity_poly.entity_id
_entity_poly.type
_entity_poly.pdbx_seq_one_letter_code
_entity_poly.pdbx_strand_id
1 'polypeptide(L)'
;MSRAKVYRFSTRRWAREPLLESADQQRRIIDVSSKDEAQDDISFEAALAELEALVERMESGELSLEESLGAFEKGVALTRRCQQALDQAEQKVRILTANTPEAETEPFDSDI
;
A
#
# COMPACT_ATOMS: atom_id res chain seq x y z
N MET A 1 43.41 14.11 43.45
CA MET A 1 42.77 15.44 43.31
C MET A 1 43.49 16.23 42.22
N SER A 2 42.96 16.25 41.01
CA SER A 2 43.44 17.01 39.85
C SER A 2 42.39 16.85 38.75
N ARG A 3 42.04 17.82 37.90
CA ARG A 3 42.67 19.09 37.55
C ARG A 3 41.63 19.98 36.86
N ALA A 4 41.91 21.29 36.92
CA ALA A 4 41.84 22.27 35.83
C ALA A 4 40.52 22.53 35.07
N LYS A 5 39.95 23.69 35.41
CA LYS A 5 39.54 24.82 34.55
C LYS A 5 39.06 24.54 33.12
N VAL A 6 37.78 24.91 32.97
CA VAL A 6 37.05 25.29 31.76
C VAL A 6 37.88 26.19 30.83
N TYR A 7 37.83 25.90 29.53
CA TYR A 7 37.99 26.90 28.48
C TYR A 7 36.86 26.76 27.47
N ARG A 8 36.11 27.84 27.30
CA ARG A 8 35.11 28.04 26.25
C ARG A 8 35.69 29.20 25.43
N PHE A 9 35.93 29.04 24.12
CA PHE A 9 35.73 30.10 23.12
C PHE A 9 36.09 29.64 21.71
N SER A 10 35.38 30.25 20.74
CA SER A 10 35.82 30.52 19.37
C SER A 10 35.60 29.44 18.29
N THR A 11 34.43 29.56 17.67
CA THR A 11 34.20 29.73 16.21
C THR A 11 35.17 29.10 15.20
N ARG A 12 34.55 28.22 14.40
CA ARG A 12 34.82 27.86 12.99
C ARG A 12 36.11 27.07 12.73
N ARG A 13 35.99 26.15 11.77
CA ARG A 13 36.88 25.99 10.61
C ARG A 13 37.52 24.59 10.44
N TRP A 14 36.76 23.68 9.83
CA TRP A 14 37.21 22.59 8.97
C TRP A 14 38.56 21.91 9.29
N ALA A 15 38.49 20.77 9.97
CA ALA A 15 39.41 19.66 9.76
C ALA A 15 38.57 18.39 9.62
N ARG A 16 38.78 17.68 8.51
CA ARG A 16 38.19 16.38 8.21
C ARG A 16 38.50 15.39 9.33
N GLU A 17 37.47 14.81 9.93
CA GLU A 17 37.52 13.46 10.50
C GLU A 17 36.34 12.67 9.90
N PRO A 18 36.59 11.66 9.05
CA PRO A 18 35.56 10.77 8.57
C PRO A 18 35.51 9.58 9.52
N LEU A 19 34.73 9.68 10.59
CA LEU A 19 34.33 8.49 11.33
C LEU A 19 33.00 8.74 12.04
N LEU A 20 32.12 7.74 11.92
CA LEU A 20 30.77 7.65 12.48
C LEU A 20 29.64 8.11 11.54
N GLU A 21 29.74 7.69 10.28
CA GLU A 21 28.58 7.50 9.40
C GLU A 21 27.80 6.26 9.88
N SER A 22 27.08 6.40 10.99
CA SER A 22 26.28 5.28 11.56
C SER A 22 25.05 5.72 12.35
N ALA A 23 24.65 7.00 12.26
CA ALA A 23 23.47 7.50 12.99
C ALA A 23 22.28 7.89 12.10
N ASP A 24 22.41 7.81 10.76
CA ASP A 24 21.31 8.12 9.83
C ASP A 24 20.61 6.88 9.24
N GLN A 25 21.03 5.66 9.60
CA GLN A 25 20.42 4.41 9.10
C GLN A 25 19.10 4.04 9.83
N GLN A 26 18.60 4.87 10.75
CA GLN A 26 17.55 4.46 11.69
C GLN A 26 16.15 5.07 11.48
N ARG A 27 15.82 5.65 10.31
CA ARG A 27 14.48 6.24 10.09
C ARG A 27 13.87 6.01 8.69
N ARG A 28 13.96 4.80 8.16
CA ARG A 28 13.27 4.38 6.91
C ARG A 28 12.10 3.41 7.11
N ILE A 29 11.54 3.31 8.32
CA ILE A 29 10.53 2.26 8.63
C ILE A 29 9.08 2.79 8.53
N ILE A 30 8.85 4.11 8.46
CA ILE A 30 7.49 4.68 8.63
C ILE A 30 6.82 5.20 7.36
N ASP A 31 7.53 5.27 6.22
CA ASP A 31 6.98 5.85 4.97
C ASP A 31 6.47 4.78 3.98
N VAL A 32 6.80 3.50 4.19
CA VAL A 32 6.38 2.40 3.29
C VAL A 32 4.89 2.08 3.40
N SER A 33 4.26 2.31 4.56
CA SER A 33 2.90 1.83 4.82
C SER A 33 1.79 2.64 4.12
N SER A 34 2.04 3.90 3.77
CA SER A 34 0.98 4.78 3.21
C SER A 34 0.88 4.71 1.68
N LYS A 35 1.90 4.16 1.02
CA LYS A 35 1.99 4.17 -0.45
C LYS A 35 1.37 2.93 -1.08
N ASP A 36 1.45 1.78 -0.43
CA ASP A 36 0.88 0.53 -0.95
C ASP A 36 -0.66 0.52 -0.85
N GLU A 37 -1.27 1.06 0.21
CA GLU A 37 -2.74 1.16 0.36
C GLU A 37 -3.39 1.94 -0.80
N ALA A 38 -2.88 3.15 -1.08
CA ALA A 38 -3.39 3.97 -2.16
C ALA A 38 -3.15 3.34 -3.54
N GLN A 39 -2.08 2.55 -3.69
CA GLN A 39 -1.76 1.89 -4.94
C GLN A 39 -2.69 0.69 -5.20
N ASP A 40 -3.01 -0.09 -4.16
CA ASP A 40 -3.92 -1.21 -4.22
C ASP A 40 -5.37 -0.73 -4.47
N ASP A 41 -5.82 0.32 -3.77
CA ASP A 41 -7.14 0.93 -3.97
C ASP A 41 -7.30 1.48 -5.40
N ILE A 42 -6.32 2.23 -5.90
CA ILE A 42 -6.32 2.70 -7.28
C ILE A 42 -6.36 1.52 -8.26
N SER A 43 -5.68 0.41 -7.94
CA SER A 43 -5.67 -0.77 -8.80
C SER A 43 -7.01 -1.52 -8.82
N PHE A 44 -7.72 -1.55 -7.69
CA PHE A 44 -9.05 -2.15 -7.58
C PHE A 44 -10.09 -1.32 -8.34
N GLU A 45 -10.18 -0.03 -8.05
CA GLU A 45 -11.15 0.89 -8.67
C GLU A 45 -10.95 0.93 -10.19
N ALA A 46 -9.71 0.97 -10.66
CA ALA A 46 -9.41 0.92 -12.09
C ALA A 46 -9.82 -0.42 -12.74
N ALA A 47 -9.55 -1.54 -12.08
CA ALA A 47 -9.94 -2.86 -12.59
C ALA A 47 -11.45 -3.05 -12.62
N LEU A 48 -12.17 -2.53 -11.62
CA LEU A 48 -13.62 -2.56 -11.55
C LEU A 48 -14.25 -1.71 -12.66
N ALA A 49 -13.79 -0.46 -12.83
CA ALA A 49 -14.27 0.41 -13.90
C ALA A 49 -14.01 -0.17 -15.30
N GLU A 50 -12.87 -0.83 -15.49
CA GLU A 50 -12.56 -1.52 -16.75
C GLU A 50 -13.48 -2.73 -16.98
N LEU A 51 -13.84 -3.46 -15.92
CA LEU A 51 -14.77 -4.58 -16.00
C LEU A 51 -16.19 -4.11 -16.34
N GLU A 52 -16.68 -3.04 -15.70
CA GLU A 52 -18.00 -2.45 -15.98
C GLU A 52 -18.12 -2.00 -17.44
N ALA A 53 -17.13 -1.26 -17.93
CA ALA A 53 -17.09 -0.82 -19.32
C ALA A 53 -17.02 -2.01 -20.31
N LEU A 54 -16.33 -3.08 -19.93
CA LEU A 54 -16.25 -4.29 -20.74
C LEU A 54 -17.58 -5.03 -20.78
N VAL A 55 -18.29 -5.14 -19.66
CA VAL A 55 -19.63 -5.73 -19.58
C VAL A 55 -20.62 -4.92 -20.40
N GLU A 56 -20.65 -3.59 -20.27
CA GLU A 56 -21.51 -2.71 -21.07
C GLU A 56 -21.30 -2.95 -22.57
N ARG A 57 -20.04 -3.10 -23.00
CA ARG A 57 -19.71 -3.39 -24.40
C ARG A 57 -20.09 -4.80 -24.83
N MET A 58 -20.09 -5.77 -23.93
CA MET A 58 -20.59 -7.14 -24.22
C MET A 58 -22.11 -7.16 -24.34
N GLU A 59 -22.80 -6.34 -23.56
CA GLU A 59 -24.26 -6.22 -23.57
C GLU A 59 -24.80 -5.44 -24.78
N SER A 60 -23.98 -4.59 -25.42
CA SER A 60 -24.38 -3.87 -26.63
C SER A 60 -24.66 -4.78 -27.82
N GLY A 61 -24.10 -5.99 -27.84
CA GLY A 61 -24.29 -6.98 -28.91
C GLY A 61 -23.58 -6.65 -30.22
N GLU A 62 -22.71 -5.63 -30.24
CA GLU A 62 -21.98 -5.20 -31.44
C GLU A 62 -20.67 -5.99 -31.68
N LEU A 63 -20.26 -6.84 -30.73
CA LEU A 63 -19.02 -7.61 -30.81
C LEU A 63 -19.16 -8.82 -31.74
N SER A 64 -18.14 -9.04 -32.58
CA SER A 64 -17.98 -10.31 -33.27
C SER A 64 -17.69 -11.45 -32.29
N LEU A 65 -17.75 -12.70 -32.77
CA LEU A 65 -17.46 -13.88 -31.94
C LEU A 65 -16.03 -13.84 -31.36
N GLU A 66 -15.04 -13.48 -32.17
CA GLU A 66 -13.64 -13.40 -31.73
C GLU A 66 -13.45 -12.30 -30.68
N GLU A 67 -14.06 -11.13 -30.90
CA GLU A 67 -14.04 -10.03 -29.93
C GLU A 67 -14.78 -10.38 -28.63
N SER A 68 -15.88 -11.14 -28.71
CA SER A 68 -16.63 -11.61 -27.55
C SER A 68 -15.82 -12.58 -26.70
N LEU A 69 -15.07 -13.49 -27.33
CA LEU A 69 -14.16 -14.40 -26.63
C LEU A 69 -13.02 -13.63 -25.96
N GLY A 70 -12.41 -12.67 -26.66
CA GLY A 70 -11.38 -11.82 -26.08
C GLY A 70 -11.89 -10.94 -24.93
N ALA A 71 -13.10 -10.41 -25.06
CA ALA A 71 -13.76 -9.65 -23.99
C ALA A 71 -14.01 -10.55 -22.77
N PHE A 72 -14.50 -11.78 -22.96
CA PHE A 72 -14.72 -12.73 -21.88
C PHE A 72 -13.42 -13.09 -21.13
N GLU A 73 -12.34 -13.42 -21.86
CA GLU A 73 -11.04 -13.71 -21.24
C GLU A 73 -10.53 -12.54 -20.40
N LYS A 74 -10.66 -11.32 -20.94
CA LYS A 74 -10.29 -10.09 -20.24
C LYS A 74 -11.16 -9.87 -19.00
N GLY A 75 -12.48 -10.09 -19.10
CA GLY A 75 -13.40 -10.01 -17.97
C GLY A 75 -13.00 -10.96 -16.85
N VAL A 76 -12.70 -12.23 -17.16
CA VAL A 76 -12.21 -13.21 -16.17
C VAL A 76 -10.92 -12.74 -15.49
N ALA A 77 -9.99 -12.16 -16.25
CA ALA A 77 -8.75 -11.63 -15.69
C ALA A 77 -9.00 -10.45 -14.74
N LEU A 78 -9.90 -9.53 -15.10
CA LEU A 78 -10.27 -8.38 -14.27
C LEU A 78 -10.95 -8.83 -12.98
N THR A 79 -11.94 -9.73 -13.05
CA THR A 79 -12.60 -10.28 -11.85
C THR A 79 -11.59 -10.91 -10.89
N ARG A 80 -10.61 -11.66 -11.40
CA ARG A 80 -9.55 -12.26 -10.56
C ARG A 80 -8.70 -11.20 -9.87
N ARG A 81 -8.37 -10.10 -10.55
CA ARG A 81 -7.62 -8.98 -9.95
C ARG A 81 -8.42 -8.32 -8.84
N CYS A 82 -9.71 -8.06 -9.06
CA CYS A 82 -10.58 -7.49 -8.03
C CYS A 82 -10.64 -8.41 -6.79
N GLN A 83 -10.82 -9.71 -6.98
CA GLN A 83 -10.83 -10.66 -5.87
C GLN A 83 -9.50 -10.66 -5.11
N GLN A 84 -8.36 -10.64 -5.80
CA GLN A 84 -7.04 -10.60 -5.16
C GLN A 84 -6.85 -9.33 -4.31
N ALA A 85 -7.30 -8.18 -4.80
CA ALA A 85 -7.23 -6.93 -4.05
C ALA A 85 -8.11 -7.00 -2.77
N LEU A 86 -9.32 -7.56 -2.87
CA LEU A 86 -10.20 -7.76 -1.71
C LEU A 86 -9.59 -8.73 -0.69
N ASP A 87 -9.00 -9.84 -1.14
CA ASP A 87 -8.34 -10.82 -0.26
C ASP A 87 -7.17 -10.19 0.50
N GLN A 88 -6.39 -9.33 -0.18
CA GLN A 88 -5.28 -8.58 0.42
C GLN A 88 -5.80 -7.58 1.45
N ALA A 89 -6.84 -6.81 1.14
CA ALA A 89 -7.47 -5.88 2.07
C ALA A 89 -7.99 -6.62 3.33
N GLU A 90 -8.69 -7.74 3.15
CA GLU A 90 -9.19 -8.57 4.25
C GLU A 90 -8.04 -9.10 5.12
N GLN A 91 -6.94 -9.56 4.50
CA GLN A 91 -5.75 -9.98 5.23
C GLN A 91 -5.14 -8.84 6.06
N LYS A 92 -5.04 -7.64 5.50
CA LYS A 92 -4.53 -6.47 6.22
C LYS A 92 -5.43 -6.13 7.42
N VAL A 93 -6.75 -6.11 7.25
CA VAL A 93 -7.71 -5.91 8.34
C VAL A 93 -7.50 -6.94 9.45
N ARG A 94 -7.39 -8.23 9.11
CA ARG A 94 -7.13 -9.30 10.09
C ARG A 94 -5.85 -9.05 10.89
N ILE A 95 -4.76 -8.64 10.23
CA ILE A 95 -3.49 -8.36 10.89
C ILE A 95 -3.61 -7.15 11.84
N LEU A 96 -4.29 -6.08 11.40
CA LEU A 96 -4.47 -4.87 12.21
C LEU A 96 -5.32 -5.13 13.46
N THR A 97 -6.40 -5.90 13.32
CA THR A 97 -7.26 -6.29 14.44
C THR A 97 -6.54 -7.24 15.40
N ALA A 98 -5.80 -8.24 14.90
CA ALA A 98 -5.07 -9.19 15.76
C ALA A 98 -3.97 -8.51 16.60
N ASN A 99 -3.43 -7.38 16.14
CA ASN A 99 -2.41 -6.61 16.85
C ASN A 99 -3.01 -5.57 17.83
N THR A 100 -4.34 -5.42 17.87
CA THR A 100 -5.04 -4.45 18.72
C THR A 100 -5.97 -5.20 19.69
N PRO A 101 -5.49 -5.61 20.89
CA PRO A 101 -6.23 -6.49 21.80
C PRO A 101 -7.53 -5.89 22.36
N GLU A 102 -7.74 -4.57 22.31
CA GLU A 102 -9.00 -3.91 22.67
C GLU A 102 -9.97 -3.67 21.48
N ALA A 103 -9.66 -4.11 20.26
CA ALA A 103 -10.56 -3.93 19.12
C ALA A 103 -11.69 -4.98 19.17
N GLU A 104 -12.84 -4.61 19.74
CA GLU A 104 -14.07 -5.38 19.64
C GLU A 104 -14.54 -5.39 18.16
N THR A 105 -14.48 -6.54 17.51
CA THR A 105 -15.07 -6.74 16.18
C THR A 105 -16.45 -7.34 16.30
N GLU A 106 -17.48 -6.59 15.90
CA GLU A 106 -18.81 -7.13 15.68
C GLU A 106 -18.90 -7.77 14.28
N PRO A 107 -19.65 -8.87 14.12
CA PRO A 107 -19.91 -9.44 12.80
C PRO A 107 -20.61 -8.40 11.92
N PHE A 108 -20.18 -8.30 10.65
CA PHE A 108 -20.90 -7.49 9.67
C PHE A 108 -22.22 -8.18 9.33
N ASP A 109 -23.34 -7.52 9.62
CA ASP A 109 -24.68 -8.06 9.35
C ASP A 109 -24.98 -7.93 7.85
N SER A 110 -25.05 -9.07 7.14
CA SER A 110 -25.20 -9.10 5.68
C SER A 110 -26.66 -9.07 5.21
N ASP A 111 -27.62 -8.95 6.13
CA ASP A 111 -29.05 -9.13 5.86
C ASP A 111 -29.87 -7.81 5.82
N ILE A 112 -29.22 -6.64 5.65
CA ILE A 112 -29.89 -5.33 5.47
C ILE A 112 -30.01 -4.93 4.01
#